data_AF-A0A920UYJ9-F1
#
_entry.id   AF-A0A920UYJ9-F1
#
_cell.length_a   1.000
_cell.length_b   1.000
_cell.length_c   1.000
_cell.angle_alpha   90.00
_cell.angle_beta   90.00
_cell.angle_gamma   90.00
#
_symmetry.space_group_name_H-M   'P 1'
#
loop_
_entity.id
_entity.type
_entity.pdbx_description
1 polymer ?
#
loop_
_entity_poly.entity_id
_entity_poly.type
_entity_poly.pdbx_seq_one_letter_code
_entity_poly.pdbx_strand_id
1 'polypeptide(L)'
;MNGPVRMGRSPARWVAFGLGSGLLPVAPGTFGTLLAIPLVLLLSFLDAWLYAIVCVAFVGLAIMVADRVEHQLGQEDPGVIVIDEVVGFMVAMAFLPVKLWVVVIAFVIFRLLDI
;
A
#
# COMPACT_ATOMS: atom_id res chain seq x y z
N MET A 1 19.51 16.73 2.36
CA MET A 1 20.43 15.60 2.62
C MET A 1 20.56 14.83 1.31
N ASN A 2 21.75 14.72 0.71
CA ASN A 2 21.93 14.22 -0.68
C ASN A 2 22.49 12.78 -0.72
N GLY A 3 21.88 11.86 0.04
CA GLY A 3 22.19 10.43 -0.02
C GLY A 3 21.02 9.66 -0.65
N PRO A 4 21.27 8.49 -1.27
CA PRO A 4 20.18 7.67 -1.81
C PRO A 4 19.20 7.28 -0.70
N VAL A 5 17.90 7.36 -0.98
CA VAL A 5 16.84 6.96 -0.04
C VAL A 5 16.98 5.47 0.28
N ARG A 6 16.91 5.13 1.57
CA ARG A 6 17.11 3.76 2.08
C ARG A 6 16.10 3.42 3.15
N MET A 7 15.75 2.13 3.21
CA MET A 7 14.85 1.56 4.22
C MET A 7 15.35 1.82 5.66
N GLY A 8 16.63 1.56 5.93
CA GLY A 8 17.21 1.74 7.26
C GLY A 8 16.56 0.86 8.34
N ARG A 9 16.71 1.27 9.62
CA ARG A 9 16.16 0.55 10.79
C ARG A 9 14.81 1.10 11.28
N SER A 10 14.21 2.06 10.56
CA SER A 10 12.95 2.72 10.95
C SER A 10 11.75 1.85 10.57
N PRO A 11 10.97 1.31 11.51
CA PRO A 11 9.80 0.48 11.18
C PRO A 11 8.78 1.21 10.30
N ALA A 12 8.64 2.53 10.49
CA ALA A 12 7.78 3.36 9.67
C ALA A 12 8.18 3.32 8.18
N ARG A 13 9.48 3.32 7.86
CA ARG A 13 9.93 3.20 6.46
C ARG A 13 9.62 1.82 5.89
N TRP A 14 9.69 0.76 6.71
CA TRP A 14 9.31 -0.58 6.28
C TRP A 14 7.86 -0.68 5.84
N VAL A 15 6.97 -0.02 6.57
CA VAL A 15 5.56 0.05 6.24
C VAL A 15 5.32 1.00 5.06
N ALA A 16 5.85 2.24 5.14
CA ALA A 16 5.66 3.26 4.10
C ALA A 16 6.11 2.78 2.71
N PHE A 17 7.24 2.09 2.63
CA PHE A 17 7.82 1.65 1.36
C PHE A 17 7.29 0.28 0.91
N GLY A 18 6.21 -0.22 1.52
CA GLY A 18 5.63 -1.53 1.17
C GLY A 18 6.68 -2.64 1.20
N LEU A 19 7.36 -2.81 2.34
CA LEU A 19 8.44 -3.80 2.53
C LEU A 19 9.59 -3.71 1.50
N GLY A 20 9.77 -2.56 0.87
CA GLY A 20 10.85 -2.28 -0.07
C GLY A 20 10.40 -2.22 -1.53
N SER A 21 9.14 -2.50 -1.82
CA SER A 21 8.56 -2.32 -3.16
C SER A 21 8.69 -0.87 -3.66
N GLY A 22 8.52 0.10 -2.76
CA GLY A 22 8.68 1.52 -3.05
C GLY A 22 10.11 1.94 -3.45
N LEU A 23 11.11 1.11 -3.16
CA LEU A 23 12.50 1.38 -3.55
C LEU A 23 12.84 0.84 -4.95
N LEU A 24 11.89 0.21 -5.64
CA LEU A 24 12.12 -0.31 -6.98
C LEU A 24 12.24 0.86 -7.98
N PRO A 25 13.18 0.76 -8.95
CA PRO A 25 13.48 1.87 -9.85
C PRO A 25 12.38 2.13 -10.91
N VAL A 26 11.46 1.18 -11.11
CA VAL A 26 10.42 1.25 -12.15
C VAL A 26 9.08 0.90 -11.52
N ALA A 27 8.11 1.80 -11.67
CA ALA A 27 6.72 1.65 -11.21
C ALA A 27 6.58 1.14 -9.76
N PRO A 28 7.19 1.83 -8.77
CA PRO A 28 7.14 1.41 -7.36
C PRO A 28 5.71 1.20 -6.86
N GLY A 29 4.76 2.07 -7.25
CA GLY A 29 3.34 1.92 -6.92
C GLY A 29 2.74 0.59 -7.38
N THR A 30 3.09 0.11 -8.59
CA THR A 30 2.64 -1.21 -9.09
C THR A 30 3.10 -2.36 -8.20
N PHE A 31 4.35 -2.33 -7.75
CA PHE A 31 4.87 -3.34 -6.83
C PHE A 31 4.27 -3.20 -5.42
N GLY A 32 3.93 -1.99 -5.00
CA GLY A 32 3.11 -1.72 -3.81
C GLY A 32 1.73 -2.37 -3.92
N THR A 33 0.99 -2.13 -5.01
CA THR A 33 -0.31 -2.75 -5.26
C THR A 33 -0.21 -4.28 -5.33
N LEU A 34 0.86 -4.83 -5.94
CA LEU A 34 1.08 -6.29 -5.95
C LEU A 34 1.28 -6.86 -4.53
N LEU A 35 1.92 -6.12 -3.63
CA LEU A 35 2.06 -6.51 -2.22
C LEU A 35 0.72 -6.55 -1.49
N ALA A 36 -0.28 -5.79 -1.93
CA ALA A 36 -1.61 -5.84 -1.34
C ALA A 36 -2.33 -7.17 -1.61
N ILE A 37 -2.04 -7.87 -2.72
CA ILE A 37 -2.70 -9.13 -3.08
C ILE A 37 -2.59 -10.20 -1.98
N PRO A 38 -1.40 -10.57 -1.46
CA PRO A 38 -1.30 -11.52 -0.37
C PRO A 38 -2.00 -11.03 0.92
N LEU A 39 -2.03 -9.71 1.16
CA LEU A 39 -2.74 -9.14 2.31
C LEU A 39 -4.26 -9.27 2.15
N VAL A 40 -4.80 -8.99 0.96
CA VAL A 40 -6.22 -9.23 0.61
C VAL A 40 -6.57 -10.71 0.76
N LEU A 41 -5.73 -11.62 0.26
CA LEU A 41 -5.94 -13.06 0.40
C LEU A 41 -5.94 -13.50 1.87
N LEU A 42 -5.02 -12.98 2.68
CA LEU A 42 -4.94 -13.26 4.11
C LEU A 42 -6.17 -12.75 4.86
N LEU A 43 -6.69 -11.58 4.50
CA LEU A 43 -7.86 -10.97 5.13
C LEU A 43 -9.20 -11.46 4.56
N SER A 44 -9.17 -12.23 3.47
CA SER A 44 -10.38 -12.74 2.79
C SER A 44 -11.22 -13.71 3.62
N PHE A 45 -10.66 -14.26 4.70
CA PHE A 45 -11.37 -15.13 5.64
C PHE A 45 -12.25 -14.36 6.64
N LEU A 46 -12.10 -13.04 6.71
CA LEU A 46 -12.93 -12.19 7.56
C LEU A 46 -14.30 -11.98 6.92
N ASP A 47 -15.31 -11.72 7.75
CA ASP A 47 -16.57 -11.19 7.23
C ASP A 47 -16.36 -9.78 6.65
N ALA A 48 -17.25 -9.37 5.76
CA ALA A 48 -17.07 -8.14 5.00
C ALA A 48 -17.02 -6.87 5.89
N TRP A 49 -17.73 -6.86 7.03
CA TRP A 49 -17.73 -5.71 7.94
C TRP A 49 -16.42 -5.64 8.72
N LEU A 50 -15.93 -6.78 9.22
CA LEU A 50 -14.64 -6.83 9.88
C LEU A 50 -13.49 -6.48 8.92
N TYR A 51 -13.54 -6.95 7.68
CA TYR A 51 -12.61 -6.53 6.62
C TYR A 51 -12.61 -5.01 6.42
N ALA A 52 -13.79 -4.40 6.36
CA ALA A 52 -13.92 -2.94 6.22
C ALA A 52 -13.35 -2.18 7.43
N ILE A 53 -13.57 -2.67 8.65
CA ILE A 53 -12.97 -2.09 9.87
C ILE A 53 -11.44 -2.17 9.80
N VAL A 54 -10.90 -3.32 9.37
CA VAL A 54 -9.45 -3.48 9.16
C VAL A 54 -8.95 -2.47 8.12
N CYS A 55 -9.65 -2.30 7.00
CA CYS A 55 -9.27 -1.28 6.00
C CYS A 55 -9.21 0.12 6.60
N VAL A 56 -10.21 0.53 7.39
CA VAL A 56 -10.21 1.85 8.07
C VAL A 56 -9.00 2.01 9.00
N ALA A 57 -8.65 0.96 9.75
CA ALA A 57 -7.46 0.97 10.60
C ALA A 57 -6.16 1.10 9.78
N PHE A 58 -6.07 0.39 8.65
CA PHE A 58 -4.94 0.47 7.73
C PHE A 58 -4.83 1.84 7.04
N VAL A 59 -5.95 2.49 6.71
CA VAL A 59 -5.96 3.88 6.19
C VAL A 59 -5.38 4.83 7.23
N GLY A 60 -5.80 4.73 8.50
CA GLY A 60 -5.23 5.55 9.57
C GLY A 60 -3.73 5.30 9.76
N LEU A 61 -3.29 4.04 9.67
CA LEU A 61 -1.87 3.67 9.73
C LEU A 61 -1.09 4.25 8.55
N ALA A 62 -1.63 4.16 7.33
CA ALA A 62 -1.01 4.67 6.11
C ALA A 62 -0.75 6.18 6.23
N ILE A 63 -1.76 6.95 6.65
CA ILE A 63 -1.63 8.41 6.86
C ILE A 63 -0.55 8.72 7.89
N MET A 64 -0.60 8.08 9.07
CA MET A 64 0.37 8.33 10.15
C MET A 64 1.81 7.98 9.73
N VAL A 65 1.98 6.90 8.97
CA VAL A 65 3.30 6.44 8.54
C VAL A 65 3.85 7.27 7.39
N ALA A 66 2.99 7.68 6.44
CA ALA A 66 3.35 8.56 5.34
C ALA A 66 3.90 9.90 5.89
N ASP A 67 3.10 10.61 6.69
CA ASP A 67 3.47 11.88 7.32
C ASP A 67 4.81 11.79 8.08
N ARG A 68 4.98 10.73 8.88
CA ARG A 68 6.23 10.49 9.61
C ARG A 68 7.43 10.29 8.68
N VAL A 69 7.26 9.62 7.54
CA VAL A 69 8.35 9.33 6.60
C VAL A 69 8.65 10.54 5.72
N GLU A 70 7.66 11.32 5.31
CA GLU A 70 7.84 12.62 4.66
C GLU A 70 8.71 13.55 5.50
N HIS A 71 8.38 13.69 6.79
CA HIS A 71 9.18 14.46 7.74
C HIS A 71 10.61 13.91 7.93
N GLN A 72 10.80 12.58 7.89
CA GLN A 72 12.13 11.96 7.98
C GLN A 72 12.97 12.18 6.72
N LEU A 73 12.35 12.29 5.56
CA LEU A 73 13.02 12.49 4.28
C LEU A 73 13.19 13.99 3.97
N GLY A 74 12.40 14.86 4.59
CA GLY A 74 12.36 16.29 4.29
C GLY A 74 11.86 16.55 2.87
N GLN A 75 10.98 15.68 2.37
CA GLN A 75 10.39 15.72 1.04
C GLN A 75 8.91 15.40 1.17
N GLU A 76 8.07 16.26 0.60
CA GLU A 76 6.63 16.04 0.46
C GLU A 76 6.38 15.01 -0.63
N ASP A 77 5.45 14.10 -0.38
CA ASP A 77 5.04 13.00 -1.26
C ASP A 77 6.19 12.30 -2.03
N PRO A 78 7.18 11.71 -1.33
CA PRO A 78 8.22 10.94 -1.98
C PRO A 78 7.62 9.71 -2.65
N GLY A 79 7.83 9.54 -3.96
CA GLY A 79 7.35 8.37 -4.71
C GLY A 79 7.89 6.98 -4.28
N VAL A 80 8.65 6.92 -3.19
CA VAL A 80 9.02 5.68 -2.50
C VAL A 80 7.99 5.25 -1.45
N ILE A 81 7.09 6.15 -1.04
CA ILE A 81 5.94 5.84 -0.19
C ILE A 81 4.88 5.22 -1.09
N VAL A 82 4.51 3.98 -0.79
CA VAL A 82 3.56 3.15 -1.57
C VAL A 82 2.57 2.43 -0.65
N ILE A 83 2.42 2.88 0.59
CA ILE A 83 1.49 2.27 1.55
C ILE A 83 0.04 2.64 1.24
N ASP A 84 -0.18 3.82 0.69
CA ASP A 84 -1.43 4.28 0.08
C ASP A 84 -1.87 3.36 -1.05
N GLU A 85 -0.96 2.93 -1.92
CA GLU A 85 -1.22 1.94 -2.98
C GLU A 85 -1.67 0.59 -2.43
N VAL A 86 -1.03 0.15 -1.35
CA VAL A 86 -1.36 -1.12 -0.68
C VAL A 86 -2.76 -1.05 -0.10
N VAL A 87 -3.04 0.01 0.67
CA VAL A 87 -4.30 0.17 1.40
C VAL A 87 -5.44 0.55 0.46
N GLY A 88 -5.17 1.36 -0.56
CA GLY A 88 -6.13 1.71 -1.62
C GLY A 88 -6.62 0.46 -2.33
N PHE A 89 -5.73 -0.48 -2.67
CA PHE A 89 -6.14 -1.75 -3.27
C PHE A 89 -6.95 -2.64 -2.32
N MET A 90 -6.61 -2.66 -1.02
CA MET A 90 -7.45 -3.34 -0.02
C MET A 90 -8.87 -2.77 0.01
N VAL A 91 -8.99 -1.44 0.04
CA VAL A 91 -10.29 -0.75 0.00
C VAL A 91 -11.04 -1.07 -1.29
N ALA A 92 -10.36 -1.09 -2.44
CA ALA A 92 -10.96 -1.44 -3.73
C ALA A 92 -11.50 -2.88 -3.76
N MET A 93 -10.88 -3.79 -3.00
CA MET A 93 -11.34 -5.17 -2.85
C MET A 93 -12.40 -5.35 -1.75
N ALA A 94 -12.72 -4.31 -0.97
CA ALA A 94 -13.73 -4.38 0.06
C ALA A 94 -15.09 -4.77 -0.56
N PHE A 95 -15.78 -5.72 0.07
CA PHE A 95 -17.07 -6.27 -0.39
C PHE A 95 -17.05 -7.00 -1.75
N LEU A 96 -15.88 -7.21 -2.35
CA LEU A 96 -15.74 -8.02 -3.56
C LEU A 96 -15.38 -9.47 -3.22
N PRO A 97 -15.87 -10.46 -4.00
CA PRO A 97 -15.46 -11.84 -3.82
C PRO A 97 -13.99 -12.01 -4.25
N VAL A 98 -13.18 -12.64 -3.41
CA VAL A 98 -11.75 -12.89 -3.68
C VAL A 98 -11.58 -14.07 -4.63
N LYS A 99 -11.84 -13.82 -5.92
CA LYS A 99 -11.60 -14.74 -7.03
C LYS A 99 -10.47 -14.18 -7.89
N LEU A 100 -9.64 -15.06 -8.47
CA LEU A 100 -8.48 -14.64 -9.27
C LEU A 100 -8.84 -13.59 -10.34
N TRP A 101 -9.90 -13.82 -11.12
CA TRP A 101 -10.33 -12.90 -12.17
C TRP A 101 -10.83 -11.55 -11.61
N VAL A 102 -11.45 -11.54 -10.43
CA VAL A 102 -11.88 -10.30 -9.76
C VAL A 102 -10.67 -9.51 -9.30
N VAL A 103 -9.69 -10.17 -8.68
CA VAL A 103 -8.44 -9.55 -8.23
C VAL A 103 -7.68 -8.95 -9.42
N VAL A 104 -7.59 -9.66 -10.55
CA VAL A 104 -6.93 -9.15 -11.76
C VAL A 104 -7.67 -7.93 -12.33
N ILE A 105 -9.00 -8.00 -12.46
CA ILE A 105 -9.79 -6.87 -12.97
C ILE A 105 -9.70 -5.67 -12.03
N ALA A 106 -9.86 -5.88 -10.71
CA ALA A 106 -9.72 -4.84 -9.71
C ALA A 106 -8.32 -4.22 -9.76
N PHE A 107 -7.27 -5.03 -9.91
CA PHE A 107 -5.89 -4.55 -10.01
C PHE A 107 -5.72 -3.63 -11.22
N VAL A 108 -6.20 -4.05 -12.39
CA VAL A 108 -6.11 -3.25 -13.61
C VAL A 108 -6.92 -1.96 -13.47
N ILE A 109 -8.16 -2.03 -13.00
CA ILE A 109 -9.01 -0.85 -12.83
C ILE A 109 -8.40 0.11 -11.80
N PHE A 110 -7.99 -0.39 -10.64
CA PHE A 110 -7.35 0.39 -9.59
C PHE A 110 -6.13 1.12 -10.15
N ARG A 111 -5.21 0.39 -10.80
CA ARG A 111 -4.01 0.97 -11.40
C ARG A 111 -4.31 1.95 -12.53
N LEU A 112 -5.43 1.86 -13.23
CA LEU A 112 -5.81 2.84 -14.26
C LEU A 112 -6.37 4.13 -13.66
N LEU A 113 -6.97 4.06 -12.47
CA LEU A 113 -7.56 5.20 -11.78
C LEU A 113 -6.58 5.90 -10.84
N ASP A 114 -5.57 5.18 -10.35
CA ASP A 114 -4.57 5.59 -9.36
C ASP A 114 -3.18 5.91 -10.01
N ILE A 115 -3.18 6.45 -11.23
CA ILE A 115 -1.97 6.94 -11.94
C ILE A 115 -1.85 8.46 -11.79
#